data_AF-A0A932DX61-F1
#
_entry.id   AF-A0A932DX61-F1
#
_cell.length_a   1.000
_cell.length_b   1.000
_cell.length_c   1.000
_cell.angle_alpha   90.00
_cell.angle_beta   90.00
_cell.angle_gamma   90.00
#
_symmetry.space_group_name_H-M   'P 1'
#
loop_
_entity.id
_entity.type
_entity.pdbx_description
1 polymer ?
#
loop_
_entity_poly.entity_id
_entity_poly.type
_entity_poly.pdbx_seq_one_letter_code
_entity_poly.pdbx_strand_id
1 'polypeptide(L)'
;MLETFRPRLEIPSCAYCDQPLERGHVPGCAVAQPVSFEEEIRAFEQDVQAEHADEHRKREHFAAHVRFFDRVGAHLDLEYSKRILAEARQYPGLVVRRENLQMLPRVLERGLDLRIRFDPSAHGGDPYPNAALLGTGAEGLRIPFGRGFGKVYSGAEQFIVGFLPPADMRVAPVPDGSYVHYRGADRAYVRMVSGNVPRERLRFVILRLPRHAFPESEMTSTEQLQEMLHISRLFVFAHHENEPSRVG
;
A
#
# COMPACT_ATOMS: atom_id res chain seq x y z
N MET A 1 60.52 -15.21 -10.01
CA MET A 1 59.30 -16.05 -10.11
C MET A 1 58.29 -15.45 -9.14
N LEU A 2 57.24 -14.81 -9.67
CA LEU A 2 56.18 -14.18 -8.89
C LEU A 2 54.95 -15.09 -8.93
N GLU A 3 54.59 -15.67 -7.79
CA GLU A 3 53.33 -16.39 -7.63
C GLU A 3 52.18 -15.37 -7.56
N THR A 4 51.30 -15.42 -8.55
CA THR A 4 50.08 -14.61 -8.60
C THR A 4 49.08 -15.07 -7.55
N PHE A 5 48.82 -14.23 -6.56
CA PHE A 5 47.73 -14.38 -5.60
C PHE A 5 46.38 -14.27 -6.33
N ARG A 6 45.60 -15.35 -6.37
CA ARG A 6 44.19 -15.31 -6.82
C ARG A 6 43.30 -15.33 -5.57
N PRO A 7 42.50 -14.29 -5.30
CA PRO A 7 41.53 -14.34 -4.22
C PRO A 7 40.51 -15.45 -4.52
N ARG A 8 40.27 -16.33 -3.54
CA ARG A 8 39.16 -17.27 -3.59
C ARG A 8 37.86 -16.46 -3.57
N LEU A 9 37.15 -16.44 -4.69
CA LEU A 9 35.77 -15.98 -4.72
C LEU A 9 34.96 -16.94 -3.83
N GLU A 10 34.48 -16.45 -2.70
CA GLU A 10 33.54 -17.19 -1.86
C GLU A 10 32.25 -17.40 -2.68
N ILE A 11 31.96 -18.66 -2.99
CA ILE A 11 30.71 -19.04 -3.65
C ILE A 11 29.61 -18.92 -2.59
N PRO A 12 28.58 -18.07 -2.79
CA PRO A 12 27.51 -17.93 -1.81
C PRO A 12 26.81 -19.28 -1.59
N SER A 13 26.52 -19.63 -0.35
CA SER A 13 25.78 -20.84 0.03
C SER A 13 24.28 -20.57 0.12
N CYS A 14 23.48 -21.62 -0.07
CA CYS A 14 22.03 -21.57 0.12
C CYS A 14 21.69 -21.43 1.61
N ALA A 15 20.95 -20.38 1.99
CA ALA A 15 20.59 -20.08 3.38
C ALA A 15 19.70 -21.14 4.08
N TYR A 16 19.19 -22.14 3.35
CA TYR A 16 18.35 -23.21 3.90
C TYR A 16 19.09 -24.54 4.07
N CYS A 17 20.20 -24.78 3.37
CA CYS A 17 20.88 -26.08 3.40
C CYS A 17 22.42 -25.99 3.40
N ASP A 18 22.99 -24.78 3.45
CA ASP A 18 24.44 -24.47 3.49
C ASP A 18 25.26 -25.08 2.33
N GLN A 19 24.61 -25.53 1.26
CA GLN A 19 25.28 -26.04 0.06
C GLN A 19 25.77 -24.86 -0.82
N PRO A 20 26.97 -24.97 -1.44
CA PRO A 20 27.47 -23.96 -2.38
C PRO A 20 26.54 -23.81 -3.60
N LEU A 21 26.22 -22.58 -4.00
CA LEU A 21 25.44 -22.30 -5.21
C LEU A 21 26.31 -22.51 -6.46
N GLU A 22 26.64 -23.76 -6.78
CA GLU A 22 27.26 -24.07 -8.07
C GLU A 22 26.19 -24.01 -9.17
N ARG A 23 26.57 -23.46 -10.35
CA ARG A 23 25.69 -23.41 -11.53
C ARG A 23 25.49 -24.83 -12.06
N GLY A 24 24.50 -25.53 -11.51
CA GLY A 24 24.17 -26.90 -11.88
C GLY A 24 23.12 -27.46 -10.94
N HIS A 25 21.86 -27.31 -11.33
CA HIS A 25 20.64 -27.83 -10.69
C HIS A 25 20.83 -29.17 -9.95
N VAL A 26 20.57 -29.18 -8.63
CA VAL A 26 20.22 -30.39 -7.89
C VAL A 26 18.72 -30.65 -8.11
N PRO A 27 18.31 -31.75 -8.78
CA PRO A 27 16.90 -32.10 -8.90
C PRO A 27 16.35 -32.44 -7.51
N GLY A 28 15.40 -31.65 -7.03
CA GLY A 28 14.81 -31.80 -5.68
C GLY A 28 15.13 -30.66 -4.71
N CYS A 29 16.12 -29.81 -5.02
CA CYS A 29 16.20 -28.48 -4.43
C CYS A 29 15.41 -27.55 -5.36
N ALA A 30 14.08 -27.61 -5.28
CA ALA A 30 13.30 -26.51 -5.78
C ALA A 30 13.80 -25.30 -5.00
N VAL A 31 14.61 -24.45 -5.62
CA VAL A 31 14.68 -23.05 -5.24
C VAL A 31 13.23 -22.62 -5.37
N ALA A 32 12.49 -22.70 -4.27
CA ALA A 32 11.14 -22.18 -4.22
C ALA A 32 11.32 -20.76 -4.74
N GLN A 33 10.76 -20.50 -5.93
CA GLN A 33 10.79 -19.15 -6.42
C GLN A 33 10.22 -18.32 -5.29
N PRO A 34 10.90 -17.23 -4.86
CA PRO A 34 10.43 -16.44 -3.75
C PRO A 34 8.97 -16.13 -4.05
N VAL A 35 8.09 -16.61 -3.15
CA VAL A 35 6.65 -16.43 -3.27
C VAL A 35 6.44 -14.95 -3.55
N SER A 36 5.73 -14.63 -4.64
CA SER A 36 5.51 -13.23 -4.98
C SER A 36 4.78 -12.57 -3.81
N PHE A 37 5.03 -11.28 -3.56
CA PHE A 37 4.39 -10.60 -2.43
C PHE A 37 2.85 -10.66 -2.52
N GLU A 38 2.31 -10.72 -3.74
CA GLU A 38 0.88 -10.97 -3.99
C GLU A 38 0.39 -12.34 -3.47
N GLU A 39 1.19 -13.39 -3.66
CA GLU A 39 0.90 -14.74 -3.17
C GLU A 39 1.05 -14.83 -1.65
N GLU A 40 1.99 -14.08 -1.07
CA GLU A 40 2.16 -13.97 0.38
C GLU A 40 0.93 -13.33 1.04
N ILE A 41 0.44 -12.20 0.49
CA ILE A 41 -0.81 -11.56 0.97
C ILE A 41 -1.97 -12.54 0.91
N ARG A 42 -2.14 -13.24 -0.21
CA ARG A 42 -3.25 -14.18 -0.39
C ARG A 42 -3.18 -15.35 0.59
N ALA A 43 -1.99 -15.92 0.80
CA ALA A 43 -1.79 -17.01 1.75
C ALA A 43 -2.13 -16.56 3.18
N PHE A 44 -1.68 -15.37 3.57
CA PHE A 44 -1.99 -14.82 4.89
C PHE A 44 -3.49 -14.52 5.08
N GLU A 45 -4.17 -13.97 4.08
CA GLU A 45 -5.63 -13.76 4.14
C GLU A 45 -6.38 -15.09 4.39
N GLN A 46 -5.91 -16.20 3.81
CA GLN A 46 -6.47 -17.54 4.05
C GLN A 46 -6.17 -18.03 5.47
N ASP A 47 -4.95 -17.84 5.96
CA ASP A 47 -4.55 -18.21 7.32
C ASP A 47 -5.39 -17.46 8.37
N VAL A 48 -5.62 -16.17 8.17
CA VAL A 48 -6.44 -15.32 9.04
C VAL A 48 -7.90 -15.76 9.02
N GLN A 49 -8.48 -16.01 7.85
CA GLN A 49 -9.87 -16.47 7.72
C GLN A 49 -10.10 -17.84 8.36
N ALA A 50 -9.07 -18.69 8.37
CA ALA A 50 -9.10 -20.00 9.02
C ALA A 50 -8.78 -19.93 10.53
N GLU A 51 -8.55 -18.75 11.09
CA GLU A 51 -8.10 -18.55 12.49
C GLU A 51 -6.78 -19.29 12.81
N HIS A 52 -5.95 -19.55 11.80
CA HIS A 52 -4.67 -20.26 11.92
C HIS A 52 -3.47 -19.32 12.08
N ALA A 53 -3.65 -18.02 11.89
CA ALA A 53 -2.58 -17.04 12.04
C ALA A 53 -2.28 -16.75 13.53
N ASP A 54 -1.20 -17.33 14.04
CA ASP A 54 -0.65 -16.99 15.35
C ASP A 54 0.13 -15.66 15.32
N GLU A 55 0.60 -15.19 16.48
CA GLU A 55 1.35 -13.93 16.59
C GLU A 55 2.63 -13.96 15.75
N HIS A 56 3.32 -15.10 15.64
CA HIS A 56 4.52 -15.21 14.82
C HIS A 56 4.21 -14.97 13.34
N ARG A 57 3.16 -15.62 12.82
CA ARG A 57 2.69 -15.46 11.44
C ARG A 57 2.25 -14.03 11.14
N LYS A 58 1.54 -13.36 12.07
CA LYS A 58 1.15 -11.94 11.93
C LYS A 58 2.36 -11.02 11.85
N ARG A 59 3.40 -11.28 12.65
CA ARG A 59 4.65 -10.50 12.61
C ARG A 59 5.40 -10.70 11.30
N GLU A 60 5.49 -11.93 10.81
CA GLU A 60 6.13 -12.22 9.52
C GLU A 60 5.43 -11.51 8.38
N HIS A 61 4.09 -11.56 8.33
CA HIS A 61 3.27 -10.89 7.33
C HIS A 61 3.44 -9.37 7.36
N PHE A 62 3.40 -8.77 8.56
CA PHE A 62 3.62 -7.33 8.70
C PHE A 62 5.07 -6.94 8.32
N ALA A 63 6.06 -7.73 8.73
CA ALA A 63 7.45 -7.48 8.36
C ALA A 63 7.68 -7.62 6.85
N ALA A 64 6.93 -8.48 6.15
CA ALA A 64 6.96 -8.56 4.70
C ALA A 64 6.47 -7.29 4.03
N HIS A 65 5.41 -6.65 4.55
CA HIS A 65 4.98 -5.33 4.10
C HIS A 65 6.08 -4.29 4.25
N VAL A 66 6.73 -4.24 5.41
CA VAL A 66 7.82 -3.30 5.66
C VAL A 66 8.96 -3.51 4.65
N ARG A 67 9.45 -4.74 4.50
CA ARG A 67 10.51 -5.08 3.53
C ARG A 67 10.11 -4.76 2.09
N PHE A 68 8.84 -5.03 1.74
CA PHE A 68 8.31 -4.74 0.42
C PHE A 68 8.36 -3.24 0.13
N PHE A 69 7.77 -2.42 1.02
CA PHE A 69 7.70 -0.98 0.83
C PHE A 69 9.10 -0.35 0.82
N ASP A 70 9.99 -0.79 1.70
CA ASP A 70 11.39 -0.32 1.73
C ASP A 70 12.09 -0.57 0.39
N ARG A 71 11.92 -1.77 -0.19
CA ARG A 71 12.46 -2.13 -1.51
C ARG A 71 11.92 -1.24 -2.63
N VAL A 72 10.65 -0.84 -2.55
CA VAL A 72 10.03 0.09 -3.51
C VAL A 72 10.13 1.56 -3.07
N GLY A 73 11.09 1.89 -2.20
CA GLY A 73 11.47 3.26 -1.86
C GLY A 73 10.43 4.02 -1.02
N ALA A 74 9.62 3.31 -0.26
CA ALA A 74 8.74 3.86 0.76
C ALA A 74 9.10 3.29 2.13
N HIS A 75 9.20 4.12 3.16
CA HIS A 75 9.55 3.65 4.51
C HIS A 75 8.35 3.77 5.44
N LEU A 76 8.33 2.95 6.49
CA LEU A 76 7.32 3.03 7.54
C LEU A 76 7.47 4.32 8.36
N ASP A 77 6.41 5.11 8.45
CA ASP A 77 6.33 6.30 9.31
C ASP A 77 5.39 6.01 10.50
N LEU A 78 5.98 6.01 11.70
CA LEU A 78 5.26 5.73 12.94
C LEU A 78 4.46 6.95 13.45
N GLU A 79 4.76 8.17 12.98
CA GLU A 79 4.02 9.39 13.31
C GLU A 79 2.84 9.61 12.34
N TYR A 80 2.07 8.55 12.04
CA TYR A 80 0.95 8.50 11.08
C TYR A 80 0.13 9.79 11.02
N SER A 81 -0.44 10.23 12.14
CA SER A 81 -1.36 11.36 12.19
C SER A 81 -0.68 12.68 11.86
N LYS A 82 0.55 12.88 12.37
CA LYS A 82 1.32 14.10 12.14
C LYS A 82 1.76 14.19 10.68
N ARG A 83 2.23 13.08 10.10
CA ARG A 83 2.66 13.03 8.71
C ARG A 83 1.50 13.27 7.73
N ILE A 84 0.36 12.60 7.93
CA ILE A 84 -0.83 12.82 7.09
C ILE A 84 -1.33 14.26 7.17
N LEU A 85 -1.33 14.87 8.37
CA LEU A 85 -1.72 16.28 8.50
C LEU A 85 -0.72 17.24 7.84
N ALA A 86 0.57 16.91 7.84
CA ALA A 86 1.57 17.68 7.10
C ALA A 86 1.30 17.62 5.58
N GLU A 87 1.09 16.42 5.03
CA GLU A 87 0.71 16.24 3.62
C GLU A 87 -0.60 16.96 3.28
N ALA A 88 -1.61 16.90 4.16
CA ALA A 88 -2.90 17.58 3.99
C ALA A 88 -2.77 19.11 3.89
N ARG A 89 -1.92 19.70 4.74
CA ARG A 89 -1.66 21.15 4.72
C ARG A 89 -0.87 21.58 3.49
N GLN A 90 0.12 20.78 3.10
CA GLN A 90 0.97 21.10 1.96
C GLN A 90 0.25 20.85 0.62
N TYR A 91 -0.57 19.81 0.56
CA TYR A 91 -1.22 19.32 -0.66
C TYR A 91 -2.69 18.97 -0.40
N PRO A 92 -3.57 19.97 -0.16
CA PRO A 92 -5.00 19.70 0.08
C PRO A 92 -5.71 19.07 -1.13
N GLY A 93 -5.16 19.26 -2.34
CA GLY A 93 -5.63 18.64 -3.59
C GLY A 93 -5.07 17.24 -3.86
N LEU A 94 -4.29 16.65 -2.96
CA LEU A 94 -3.79 15.27 -3.06
C LEU A 94 -4.99 14.31 -3.16
N VAL A 95 -4.92 13.38 -4.10
CA VAL A 95 -5.99 12.39 -4.32
C VAL A 95 -5.72 11.16 -3.48
N VAL A 96 -6.69 10.76 -2.67
CA VAL A 96 -6.67 9.54 -1.86
C VAL A 96 -7.71 8.54 -2.35
N ARG A 97 -7.34 7.27 -2.45
CA ARG A 97 -8.27 6.21 -2.84
C ARG A 97 -7.87 4.85 -2.30
N ARG A 98 -8.86 3.97 -2.17
CA ARG A 98 -8.59 2.53 -1.99
C ARG A 98 -8.00 1.96 -3.26
N GLU A 99 -7.01 1.11 -3.07
CA GLU A 99 -6.41 0.34 -4.15
C GLU A 99 -6.51 -1.16 -3.88
N ASN A 100 -6.52 -1.92 -4.96
CA ASN A 100 -6.54 -3.36 -4.93
C ASN A 100 -5.20 -3.92 -4.40
N LEU A 101 -5.29 -4.81 -3.41
CA LEU A 101 -4.15 -5.43 -2.73
C LEU A 101 -3.19 -6.17 -3.66
N GLN A 102 -3.66 -6.69 -4.78
CA GLN A 102 -2.85 -7.43 -5.75
C GLN A 102 -2.24 -6.48 -6.79
N MET A 103 -2.97 -5.43 -7.17
CA MET A 103 -2.52 -4.52 -8.23
C MET A 103 -1.40 -3.59 -7.77
N LEU A 104 -1.52 -3.00 -6.57
CA LEU A 104 -0.54 -2.01 -6.12
C LEU A 104 0.86 -2.61 -6.00
N PRO A 105 1.07 -3.78 -5.37
CA PRO A 105 2.41 -4.34 -5.28
C PRO A 105 3.02 -4.64 -6.64
N ARG A 106 2.23 -5.23 -7.55
CA ARG A 106 2.64 -5.53 -8.92
C ARG A 106 3.16 -4.31 -9.66
N VAL A 107 2.42 -3.21 -9.54
CA VAL A 107 2.73 -1.93 -10.19
C VAL A 107 4.03 -1.37 -9.62
N LEU A 108 4.17 -1.38 -8.29
CA LEU A 108 5.35 -0.84 -7.61
C LEU A 108 6.63 -1.64 -7.89
N GLU A 109 6.57 -2.98 -7.86
CA GLU A 109 7.73 -3.83 -8.14
C GLU A 109 8.22 -3.71 -9.58
N ARG A 110 7.28 -3.59 -10.52
CA ARG A 110 7.59 -3.49 -11.95
C ARG A 110 7.91 -2.08 -12.40
N GLY A 111 7.84 -1.09 -11.49
CA GLY A 111 8.06 0.33 -11.82
C GLY A 111 7.07 0.85 -12.87
N LEU A 112 5.83 0.35 -12.85
CA LEU A 112 4.78 0.76 -13.78
C LEU A 112 3.97 1.92 -13.20
N ASP A 113 3.24 2.61 -14.07
CA ASP A 113 2.24 3.59 -13.63
C ASP A 113 1.04 2.90 -12.99
N LEU A 114 0.53 3.48 -11.91
CA LEU A 114 -0.75 3.08 -11.34
C LEU A 114 -1.88 3.55 -12.27
N ARG A 115 -2.46 2.60 -12.98
CA ARG A 115 -3.53 2.85 -13.94
C ARG A 115 -4.90 2.86 -13.27
N ILE A 116 -5.57 4.01 -13.33
CA ILE A 116 -6.88 4.23 -12.73
C ILE A 116 -7.93 4.32 -13.82
N ARG A 117 -8.83 3.33 -13.85
CA ARG A 117 -9.89 3.20 -14.85
C ARG A 117 -11.23 2.94 -14.20
N PHE A 118 -12.29 3.40 -14.85
CA PHE A 118 -13.64 2.96 -14.54
C PHE A 118 -13.80 1.53 -15.01
N ASP A 119 -14.33 0.68 -14.14
CA ASP A 119 -14.65 -0.69 -14.45
C ASP A 119 -15.99 -0.76 -15.21
N PRO A 120 -15.99 -1.14 -16.50
CA PRO A 120 -17.21 -1.25 -17.27
C PRO A 120 -18.17 -2.32 -16.72
N SER A 121 -17.64 -3.36 -16.08
CA SER A 121 -18.44 -4.47 -15.54
C SER A 121 -19.17 -4.09 -14.25
N ALA A 122 -18.62 -3.14 -13.48
CA ALA A 122 -19.21 -2.70 -12.22
C ALA A 122 -20.26 -1.58 -12.40
N HIS A 123 -20.07 -0.71 -13.41
CA HIS A 123 -20.85 0.52 -13.58
C HIS A 123 -21.20 0.85 -15.03
N GLY A 124 -21.27 -0.14 -15.93
CA GLY A 124 -21.69 0.07 -17.32
C GLY A 124 -20.75 0.95 -18.16
N GLY A 125 -19.54 1.23 -17.66
CA GLY A 125 -18.56 2.13 -18.28
C GLY A 125 -18.71 3.59 -17.88
N ASP A 126 -19.73 3.92 -17.08
CA ASP A 126 -19.97 5.29 -16.63
C ASP A 126 -18.95 5.72 -15.56
N PRO A 127 -18.57 7.01 -15.50
CA PRO A 127 -17.78 7.53 -14.39
C PRO A 127 -18.51 7.38 -13.05
N TYR A 128 -17.77 6.94 -12.03
CA TYR A 128 -18.28 6.81 -10.66
C TYR A 128 -17.27 7.30 -9.62
N PRO A 129 -17.75 7.69 -8.42
CA PRO A 129 -16.90 8.05 -7.30
C PRO A 129 -15.92 6.93 -6.93
N ASN A 130 -14.62 7.20 -7.03
CA ASN A 130 -13.57 6.22 -6.79
C ASN A 130 -12.32 6.82 -6.11
N ALA A 131 -12.32 8.12 -5.82
CA ALA A 131 -11.33 8.77 -4.98
C ALA A 131 -11.94 9.90 -4.13
N ALA A 132 -11.12 10.52 -3.30
CA ALA A 132 -11.42 11.79 -2.64
C ALA A 132 -10.19 12.71 -2.70
N LEU A 133 -10.40 14.02 -2.57
CA LEU A 133 -9.32 14.96 -2.25
C LEU A 133 -9.04 14.91 -0.76
N LEU A 134 -7.77 14.92 -0.37
CA LEU A 134 -7.32 14.81 1.02
C LEU A 134 -7.94 15.93 1.89
N GLY A 135 -7.96 17.17 1.42
CA GLY A 135 -8.38 18.33 2.20
C GLY A 135 -7.27 18.82 3.15
N THR A 136 -7.48 19.97 3.80
CA THR A 136 -6.49 20.61 4.67
C THR A 136 -6.34 19.93 6.03
N GLY A 137 -7.37 19.21 6.47
CA GLY A 137 -7.42 18.47 7.72
C GLY A 137 -7.48 16.95 7.51
N ALA A 138 -7.16 16.48 6.31
CA ALA A 138 -7.28 15.08 5.90
C ALA A 138 -8.74 14.53 5.92
N GLU A 139 -9.73 15.41 5.79
CA GLU A 139 -11.16 15.08 5.80
C GLU A 139 -11.51 14.03 4.73
N GLY A 140 -10.86 14.12 3.58
CA GLY A 140 -11.03 13.23 2.45
C GLY A 140 -10.76 11.77 2.75
N LEU A 141 -9.92 11.46 3.74
CA LEU A 141 -9.61 10.07 4.11
C LEU A 141 -10.87 9.33 4.59
N ARG A 142 -11.86 10.00 5.16
CA ARG A 142 -13.12 9.36 5.61
C ARG A 142 -13.78 8.52 4.51
N ILE A 143 -13.63 8.93 3.25
CA ILE A 143 -14.19 8.25 2.08
C ILE A 143 -13.53 6.88 1.83
N PRO A 144 -12.21 6.77 1.56
CA PRO A 144 -11.54 5.48 1.45
C PRO A 144 -11.44 4.72 2.79
N PHE A 145 -11.86 5.26 3.93
CA PHE A 145 -12.05 4.47 5.17
C PHE A 145 -13.50 3.92 5.34
N GLY A 146 -14.50 4.51 4.68
CA GLY A 146 -15.93 4.15 4.79
C GLY A 146 -16.33 2.83 4.11
N ARG A 147 -17.31 2.09 4.67
CA ARG A 147 -17.80 0.83 4.06
C ARG A 147 -18.39 1.09 2.66
N GLY A 148 -18.16 0.18 1.71
CA GLY A 148 -18.77 0.24 0.37
C GLY A 148 -17.95 0.94 -0.73
N PHE A 149 -16.92 1.72 -0.39
CA PHE A 149 -16.02 2.29 -1.39
C PHE A 149 -15.10 1.20 -1.98
N GLY A 150 -15.17 0.95 -3.30
CA GLY A 150 -14.27 0.02 -3.99
C GLY A 150 -14.43 -1.49 -3.68
N LYS A 151 -15.54 -1.91 -3.03
CA LYS A 151 -15.91 -3.32 -2.76
C LYS A 151 -14.75 -4.22 -2.28
N VAL A 152 -14.14 -3.89 -1.14
CA VAL A 152 -13.30 -4.84 -0.38
C VAL A 152 -14.11 -5.32 0.84
N TYR A 153 -14.19 -6.64 1.04
CA TYR A 153 -15.00 -7.28 2.09
C TYR A 153 -14.61 -6.77 3.49
N SER A 154 -15.60 -6.70 4.38
CA SER A 154 -15.37 -6.36 5.79
C SER A 154 -14.52 -7.44 6.45
N GLY A 155 -13.23 -7.16 6.67
CA GLY A 155 -12.30 -8.11 7.29
C GLY A 155 -11.06 -8.43 6.46
N ALA A 156 -10.90 -7.85 5.27
CA ALA A 156 -9.67 -7.98 4.48
C ALA A 156 -8.73 -6.79 4.72
N GLU A 157 -7.45 -7.01 4.43
CA GLU A 157 -6.44 -5.96 4.35
C GLU A 157 -6.84 -4.92 3.28
N GLN A 158 -6.38 -3.68 3.41
CA GLN A 158 -6.64 -2.63 2.43
C GLN A 158 -5.42 -1.74 2.24
N PHE A 159 -5.13 -1.38 0.99
CA PHE A 159 -4.25 -0.25 0.69
C PHE A 159 -5.09 1.00 0.38
N ILE A 160 -4.71 2.11 0.97
CA ILE A 160 -5.18 3.44 0.60
C ILE A 160 -3.97 4.23 0.09
N VAL A 161 -4.00 4.61 -1.18
CA VAL A 161 -2.89 5.32 -1.82
C VAL A 161 -3.21 6.81 -1.87
N GLY A 162 -2.22 7.62 -1.51
CA GLY A 162 -2.24 9.07 -1.67
C GLY A 162 -1.25 9.51 -2.74
N PHE A 163 -1.70 10.31 -3.69
CA PHE A 163 -0.86 10.78 -4.80
C PHE A 163 -1.23 12.18 -5.28
N LEU A 164 -0.25 12.86 -5.88
CA LEU A 164 -0.47 14.12 -6.58
C LEU A 164 -1.00 13.82 -7.99
N PRO A 165 -2.19 14.32 -8.37
CA PRO A 165 -2.72 14.04 -9.70
C PRO A 165 -1.80 14.65 -10.78
N PRO A 166 -1.34 13.86 -11.78
CA PRO A 166 -0.61 14.42 -12.90
C PRO A 166 -1.54 15.23 -13.81
N ALA A 167 -0.95 16.07 -14.67
CA ALA A 167 -1.69 17.08 -15.45
C ALA A 167 -2.69 16.47 -16.45
N ASP A 168 -2.40 15.27 -16.94
CA ASP A 168 -3.22 14.51 -17.89
C ASP A 168 -4.30 13.65 -17.21
N MET A 169 -4.34 13.65 -15.87
CA MET A 169 -5.34 12.90 -15.13
C MET A 169 -6.66 13.64 -15.06
N ARG A 170 -7.76 12.93 -15.34
CA ARG A 170 -9.10 13.45 -15.11
C ARG A 170 -9.44 13.31 -13.62
N VAL A 171 -9.68 14.44 -12.96
CA VAL A 171 -10.21 14.52 -11.60
C VAL A 171 -11.46 15.40 -11.62
N ALA A 172 -12.64 14.79 -11.51
CA ALA A 172 -13.92 15.48 -11.60
C ALA A 172 -14.71 15.39 -10.29
N PRO A 173 -15.46 16.44 -9.91
CA PRO A 173 -16.44 16.34 -8.82
C PRO A 173 -17.59 15.43 -9.23
N VAL A 174 -18.35 14.96 -8.24
CA VAL A 174 -19.58 14.20 -8.48
C VAL A 174 -20.68 15.16 -8.97
N PRO A 175 -21.42 14.85 -10.05
CA PRO A 175 -22.50 15.70 -10.55
C PRO A 175 -23.60 15.90 -9.52
N ASP A 176 -24.16 17.11 -9.44
CA ASP A 176 -25.26 17.44 -8.54
C ASP A 176 -26.49 16.54 -8.76
N GLY A 177 -27.17 16.22 -7.66
CA GLY A 177 -28.26 15.25 -7.65
C GLY A 177 -27.84 13.77 -7.81
N SER A 178 -26.59 13.48 -8.17
CA SER A 178 -26.09 12.10 -8.32
C SER A 178 -25.40 11.57 -7.05
N TYR A 179 -25.38 10.25 -6.89
CA TYR A 179 -24.74 9.53 -5.77
C TYR A 179 -25.13 10.09 -4.40
N VAL A 180 -26.44 10.12 -4.14
CA VAL A 180 -27.06 10.76 -2.96
C VAL A 180 -26.63 10.20 -1.61
N HIS A 181 -25.83 9.14 -1.53
CA HIS A 181 -25.25 8.66 -0.28
C HIS A 181 -24.04 9.50 0.17
N TYR A 182 -23.40 10.22 -0.75
CA TYR A 182 -22.40 11.25 -0.42
C TYR A 182 -23.12 12.60 -0.24
N ARG A 183 -23.44 12.96 1.00
CA ARG A 183 -24.13 14.21 1.38
C ARG A 183 -23.27 15.05 2.33
N GLY A 184 -23.69 16.30 2.53
CA GLY A 184 -23.05 17.20 3.49
C GLY A 184 -21.62 17.56 3.11
N ALA A 185 -20.77 17.77 4.11
CA ALA A 185 -19.38 18.18 3.92
C ALA A 185 -18.54 17.17 3.12
N ASP A 186 -18.81 15.87 3.28
CA ASP A 186 -18.07 14.78 2.62
C ASP A 186 -18.14 14.90 1.08
N ARG A 187 -19.28 15.34 0.54
CA ARG A 187 -19.49 15.50 -0.90
C ARG A 187 -18.47 16.45 -1.55
N ALA A 188 -18.00 17.45 -0.81
CA ALA A 188 -17.01 18.42 -1.30
C ALA A 188 -15.66 17.75 -1.63
N TYR A 189 -15.36 16.60 -1.02
CA TYR A 189 -14.09 15.88 -1.19
C TYR A 189 -14.18 14.74 -2.20
N VAL A 190 -15.36 14.15 -2.43
CA VAL A 190 -15.51 12.98 -3.31
C VAL A 190 -15.19 13.32 -4.77
N ARG A 191 -14.41 12.47 -5.45
CA ARG A 191 -14.00 12.64 -6.85
C ARG A 191 -14.22 11.39 -7.69
N MET A 192 -14.45 11.62 -8.97
CA MET A 192 -14.37 10.61 -10.04
C MET A 192 -13.03 10.82 -10.77
N VAL A 193 -12.19 9.80 -10.73
CA VAL A 193 -10.79 9.90 -11.14
C VAL A 193 -10.44 8.82 -12.17
N SER A 194 -9.77 9.21 -13.24
CA SER A 194 -9.25 8.28 -14.27
C SER A 194 -7.98 8.82 -14.92
N GLY A 195 -7.01 7.96 -15.16
CA GLY A 195 -5.71 8.32 -15.75
C GLY A 195 -4.61 7.37 -15.29
N ASN A 196 -3.36 7.72 -15.61
CA ASN A 196 -2.19 7.01 -15.10
C ASN A 196 -1.53 7.87 -14.03
N VAL A 197 -1.04 7.25 -12.96
CA VAL A 197 -0.28 7.93 -11.91
C VAL A 197 1.12 7.34 -11.89
N PRO A 198 2.13 8.10 -12.30
CA PRO A 198 3.49 7.58 -12.29
C PRO A 198 4.01 7.51 -10.85
N ARG A 199 4.98 6.62 -10.61
CA ARG A 199 5.42 6.27 -9.25
C ARG A 199 5.95 7.48 -8.48
N GLU A 200 6.59 8.43 -9.15
CA GLU A 200 7.13 9.67 -8.57
C GLU A 200 6.07 10.68 -8.10
N ARG A 201 4.78 10.38 -8.35
CA ARG A 201 3.65 11.17 -7.84
C ARG A 201 3.01 10.53 -6.62
N LEU A 202 3.40 9.32 -6.25
CA LEU A 202 2.89 8.62 -5.07
C LEU A 202 3.52 9.22 -3.82
N ARG A 203 2.69 9.73 -2.92
CA ARG A 203 3.13 10.36 -1.68
C ARG A 203 3.22 9.34 -0.55
N PHE A 204 2.18 8.53 -0.43
CA PHE A 204 2.08 7.53 0.62
C PHE A 204 1.17 6.37 0.26
N VAL A 205 1.33 5.27 1.00
CA VAL A 205 0.39 4.16 1.09
C VAL A 205 0.03 3.95 2.56
N ILE A 206 -1.25 3.90 2.86
CA ILE A 206 -1.75 3.44 4.16
C ILE A 206 -2.13 1.98 4.01
N LEU A 207 -1.43 1.13 4.74
CA LEU A 207 -1.82 -0.25 4.98
C LEU A 207 -2.84 -0.26 6.11
N ARG A 208 -4.01 -0.83 5.88
CA ARG A 208 -5.05 -1.01 6.88
C ARG A 208 -5.31 -2.51 7.05
N LEU A 209 -4.96 -3.03 8.22
CA LEU A 209 -5.14 -4.43 8.59
C LEU A 209 -6.30 -4.58 9.57
N PRO A 210 -7.11 -5.65 9.47
CA PRO A 210 -8.01 -6.03 10.55
C PRO A 210 -7.23 -6.22 11.85
N ARG A 211 -7.77 -5.74 12.97
CA ARG A 211 -7.06 -5.80 14.26
C ARG A 211 -6.61 -7.21 14.63
N HIS A 212 -7.47 -8.20 14.44
CA HIS A 212 -7.17 -9.60 14.76
C HIS A 212 -6.04 -10.19 13.91
N ALA A 213 -5.76 -9.60 12.74
CA ALA A 213 -4.69 -9.98 11.83
C ALA A 213 -3.40 -9.16 12.03
N PHE A 214 -3.44 -8.11 12.86
CA PHE A 214 -2.29 -7.27 13.13
C PHE A 214 -1.50 -7.81 14.34
N PRO A 215 -0.15 -7.86 14.29
CA PRO A 215 0.64 -8.37 15.40
C PRO A 215 0.53 -7.45 16.62
N GLU A 216 0.15 -8.01 17.77
CA GLU A 216 -0.06 -7.26 19.01
C GLU A 216 1.22 -6.58 19.51
N SER A 217 2.36 -7.22 19.27
CA SER A 217 3.69 -6.71 19.60
C SER A 217 4.08 -5.43 18.86
N GLU A 218 3.46 -5.15 17.71
CA GLU A 218 3.72 -3.96 16.90
C GLU A 218 2.62 -2.89 17.08
N MET A 219 1.63 -3.13 17.94
CA MET A 219 0.60 -2.16 18.29
C MET A 219 1.13 -1.12 19.29
N THR A 220 0.71 0.13 19.13
CA THR A 220 0.93 1.14 20.17
C THR A 220 0.08 0.84 21.40
N SER A 221 0.45 1.38 22.56
CA SER A 221 -0.33 1.22 23.79
C SER A 221 -1.77 1.71 23.64
N THR A 222 -2.00 2.78 22.88
CA THR A 222 -3.36 3.28 22.59
C THR A 222 -4.14 2.30 21.73
N GLU A 223 -3.52 1.74 20.69
CA GLU A 223 -4.16 0.73 19.85
C GLU A 223 -4.49 -0.53 20.66
N GLN A 224 -3.64 -0.96 21.59
CA GLN A 224 -3.93 -2.11 22.45
C GLN A 224 -5.15 -1.87 23.35
N LEU A 225 -5.32 -0.65 23.87
CA LEU A 225 -6.39 -0.30 24.81
C LEU A 225 -7.74 0.04 24.15
N GLN A 226 -7.76 0.40 22.86
CA GLN A 226 -8.98 0.82 22.17
C GLN A 226 -9.62 -0.31 21.36
N GLU A 227 -10.96 -0.37 21.38
CA GLU A 227 -11.74 -1.27 20.51
C GLU A 227 -11.79 -0.72 19.07
N MET A 228 -10.68 -0.90 18.35
CA MET A 228 -10.56 -0.56 16.94
C MET A 228 -10.75 -1.80 16.07
N LEU A 229 -11.56 -1.72 15.03
CA LEU A 229 -11.73 -2.85 14.10
C LEU A 229 -10.49 -3.09 13.22
N HIS A 230 -9.68 -2.06 13.00
CA HIS A 230 -8.52 -2.10 12.11
C HIS A 230 -7.37 -1.27 12.68
N ILE A 231 -6.15 -1.66 12.35
CA ILE A 231 -4.91 -0.94 12.61
C ILE A 231 -4.38 -0.40 11.29
N SER A 232 -3.83 0.82 11.30
CA SER A 232 -3.30 1.47 10.09
C SER A 232 -1.81 1.79 10.25
N ARG A 233 -1.03 1.59 9.19
CA ARG A 233 0.39 1.93 9.12
C ARG A 233 0.66 2.73 7.85
N LEU A 234 1.47 3.79 7.96
CA LEU A 234 1.79 4.69 6.86
C LEU A 234 3.14 4.34 6.27
N PHE A 235 3.18 4.17 4.95
CA PHE A 235 4.41 4.08 4.18
C PHE A 235 4.55 5.35 3.34
N VAL A 236 5.68 6.05 3.48
CA VAL A 236 5.94 7.33 2.82
C VAL A 236 7.03 7.16 1.79
N PHE A 237 6.81 7.65 0.57
CA PHE A 237 7.82 7.57 -0.48
C PHE A 237 8.94 8.61 -0.30
N ALA A 238 10.19 8.15 -0.35
CA ALA A 238 11.38 8.95 0.00
C ALA A 238 11.67 10.12 -0.96
N HIS A 239 11.22 10.05 -2.21
CA HIS A 239 11.46 11.10 -3.20
C HIS A 239 10.76 12.43 -2.89
N HIS A 240 9.94 12.47 -1.84
CA HIS A 240 9.19 13.64 -1.41
C HIS A 240 9.63 14.23 -0.06
N GLU A 241 10.65 13.68 0.59
CA GLU A 241 11.15 14.18 1.88
C GLU A 241 11.94 15.49 1.76
N ASN A 242 12.47 15.78 0.56
CA ASN A 242 13.32 16.95 0.30
C ASN A 242 12.62 18.07 -0.47
N GLU A 243 11.30 17.98 -0.69
CA GLU A 243 10.56 19.09 -1.29
C GLU A 243 10.38 20.18 -0.24
N PRO A 244 11.04 21.36 -0.37
CA PRO A 244 10.84 22.43 0.57
C PRO A 244 9.36 22.79 0.60
N SER A 245 8.78 22.85 1.79
CA SER A 245 7.40 23.30 2.01
C SER A 245 7.24 24.67 1.38
N ARG A 246 6.69 24.71 0.16
CA ARG A 246 6.27 25.96 -0.48
C ARG A 246 4.95 26.37 0.16
N VAL A 247 5.05 26.80 1.42
CA VAL A 247 4.00 27.57 2.07
C VAL A 247 4.08 28.97 1.46
N GLY A 248 3.19 29.24 0.50
CA GLY A 248 2.89 30.57 0.00
C GLY A 248 1.60 31.07 0.61
#